data_AF-A0A4Y2DYC2-F1
#
_entry.id   AF-A0A4Y2DYC2-F1
#
_cell.length_a   1.000
_cell.length_b   1.000
_cell.length_c   1.000
_cell.angle_alpha   90.00
_cell.angle_beta   90.00
_cell.angle_gamma   90.00
#
_symmetry.space_group_name_H-M   'P 1'
#
loop_
_entity.id
_entity.type
_entity.pdbx_description
1 polymer ?
#
loop_
_entity_poly.entity_id
_entity_poly.type
_entity_poly.pdbx_seq_one_letter_code
_entity_poly.pdbx_strand_id
1 'polypeptide(L)'
;MEALKTQRKSLRTAFAVAAKNVKQHLAILEDDRKGLGKLSSLHSQSDDKFSRLEAIQREISSLLLEDTSTPSEYEAGFEAAESYRDNYLELKTRIEAFLKKSFRGLMQCSSMDNAPKLKLPKFELKKFSGDPKE
;
A
#
# COMPACT_ATOMS: atom_id res chain seq x y z
N MET A 1 -27.88 -14.38 8.12
CA MET A 1 -26.52 -14.90 8.44
C MET A 1 -25.82 -15.58 7.25
N GLU A 2 -26.48 -16.48 6.50
CA GLU A 2 -25.84 -17.21 5.37
C GLU A 2 -25.30 -16.33 4.23
N ALA A 3 -26.00 -15.24 3.88
CA ALA A 3 -25.53 -14.28 2.88
C ALA A 3 -24.18 -13.65 3.28
N LEU A 4 -24.03 -13.23 4.54
CA LEU A 4 -22.79 -12.66 5.06
C LEU A 4 -21.67 -13.70 5.11
N LYS A 5 -21.95 -14.95 5.52
CA LYS A 5 -20.97 -16.06 5.47
C LYS A 5 -20.47 -16.29 4.03
N THR A 6 -21.36 -16.23 3.04
CA THR A 6 -21.04 -16.37 1.61
C THR A 6 -20.19 -15.21 1.11
N GLN A 7 -20.59 -13.97 1.43
CA GLN A 7 -19.85 -12.77 1.07
C GLN A 7 -18.43 -12.78 1.68
N ARG A 8 -18.31 -13.14 2.96
CA ARG A 8 -17.03 -13.32 3.65
C ARG A 8 -16.12 -14.30 2.91
N LYS A 9 -16.64 -15.46 2.48
CA LYS A 9 -15.88 -16.47 1.73
C LYS A 9 -15.35 -15.90 0.41
N SER A 10 -16.18 -15.18 -0.33
CA SER A 10 -15.77 -14.51 -1.58
C SER A 10 -14.67 -13.47 -1.33
N LEU A 11 -14.84 -12.62 -0.31
CA LEU A 11 -13.87 -11.59 0.05
C LEU A 11 -12.53 -12.18 0.50
N ARG A 12 -12.53 -13.29 1.22
CA ARG A 12 -11.29 -14.02 1.59
C ARG A 12 -10.49 -14.45 0.38
N THR A 13 -11.15 -15.06 -0.60
CA THR A 13 -10.49 -15.48 -1.84
C THR A 13 -9.94 -14.27 -2.60
N ALA A 14 -10.73 -13.20 -2.72
CA ALA A 14 -10.30 -11.99 -3.40
C ALA A 14 -9.11 -11.32 -2.70
N PHE A 15 -9.12 -11.24 -1.36
CA PHE A 15 -8.00 -10.72 -0.57
C PHE A 15 -6.75 -11.59 -0.71
N ALA A 16 -6.87 -12.92 -0.62
CA ALA A 16 -5.74 -13.82 -0.75
C ALA A 16 -5.03 -13.68 -2.11
N VAL A 17 -5.80 -13.53 -3.20
CA VAL A 17 -5.26 -13.27 -4.54
C VAL A 17 -4.56 -11.91 -4.59
N ALA A 18 -5.17 -10.86 -4.05
CA ALA A 18 -4.55 -9.54 -4.00
C ALA A 18 -3.25 -9.53 -3.20
N ALA A 19 -3.24 -10.14 -2.01
CA ALA A 19 -2.06 -10.27 -1.17
C ALA A 19 -0.93 -11.05 -1.88
N LYS A 20 -1.26 -12.14 -2.58
CA LYS A 20 -0.28 -12.89 -3.39
C LYS A 20 0.33 -12.02 -4.49
N ASN A 21 -0.48 -11.24 -5.19
CA ASN A 21 0.00 -10.34 -6.25
C ASN A 21 0.95 -9.28 -5.70
N VAL A 22 0.63 -8.70 -4.54
CA VAL A 22 1.53 -7.74 -3.87
C VAL A 22 2.84 -8.39 -3.46
N LYS A 23 2.82 -9.59 -2.87
CA LYS A 23 4.04 -10.34 -2.50
C LYS A 23 4.93 -10.63 -3.72
N GLN A 24 4.34 -11.05 -4.85
CA GLN A 24 5.07 -11.29 -6.08
C GLN A 24 5.69 -10.00 -6.66
N HIS A 25 4.94 -8.91 -6.69
CA HIS A 25 5.45 -7.63 -7.20
C HIS A 25 6.53 -7.03 -6.30
N LEU A 26 6.44 -7.20 -4.98
CA LEU A 26 7.51 -6.82 -4.05
C LEU A 26 8.82 -7.55 -4.37
N ALA A 27 8.78 -8.87 -4.56
CA ALA A 27 9.96 -9.65 -4.90
C ALA A 27 10.60 -9.18 -6.22
N ILE A 28 9.79 -8.90 -7.25
CA ILE A 28 10.29 -8.37 -8.54
C ILE A 28 10.92 -6.97 -8.37
N LEU A 29 10.31 -6.12 -7.55
CA LEU A 29 10.78 -4.75 -7.30
C LEU A 29 12.09 -4.68 -6.50
N GLU A 30 12.36 -5.69 -5.67
CA GLU A 30 13.65 -5.82 -4.99
C GLU A 30 14.80 -6.02 -5.99
N ASP A 31 14.52 -6.60 -7.17
CA ASP A 31 15.51 -6.86 -8.22
C ASP A 31 15.63 -5.73 -9.26
N ASP A 32 14.52 -5.14 -9.73
CA ASP A 32 14.50 -4.21 -10.89
C ASP A 32 14.26 -2.72 -10.52
N ARG A 33 13.89 -2.40 -9.26
CA ARG A 33 13.50 -1.06 -8.74
C ARG A 33 12.48 -0.24 -9.57
N LYS A 34 12.00 -0.76 -10.69
CA LYS A 34 11.02 -0.14 -11.58
C LYS A 34 9.64 -0.76 -11.31
N GLY A 35 8.61 0.07 -11.25
CA GLY A 35 7.23 -0.41 -11.01
C GLY A 35 6.61 -0.01 -9.67
N LEU A 36 7.15 1.00 -8.99
CA LEU A 36 6.60 1.50 -7.72
C LEU A 36 5.11 1.91 -7.81
N GLY A 37 4.70 2.52 -8.93
CA GLY A 37 3.31 2.89 -9.16
C GLY A 37 2.37 1.67 -9.23
N LYS A 38 2.84 0.55 -9.80
CA LYS A 38 2.08 -0.70 -9.83
C LYS A 38 1.94 -1.30 -8.43
N LEU A 39 3.03 -1.29 -7.64
CA LEU A 39 2.99 -1.74 -6.25
C LEU A 39 2.02 -0.91 -5.41
N SER A 40 2.02 0.42 -5.56
CA SER A 40 1.09 1.31 -4.87
C SER A 40 -0.37 1.00 -5.22
N SER A 41 -0.68 0.79 -6.50
CA SER A 41 -2.03 0.39 -6.95
C SER A 41 -2.44 -0.97 -6.37
N LEU A 42 -1.56 -1.96 -6.38
CA LEU A 42 -1.84 -3.28 -5.82
C LEU A 42 -2.01 -3.25 -4.30
N HIS A 43 -1.23 -2.43 -3.60
CA HIS A 43 -1.39 -2.21 -2.17
C HIS A 43 -2.76 -1.60 -1.86
N SER A 44 -3.15 -0.52 -2.54
CA SER A 44 -4.47 0.10 -2.36
C SER A 44 -5.62 -0.89 -2.64
N GLN A 45 -5.46 -1.75 -3.65
CA GLN A 45 -6.43 -2.81 -3.94
C GLN A 45 -6.49 -3.89 -2.86
N SER A 46 -5.38 -4.17 -2.17
CA SER A 46 -5.32 -5.11 -1.06
C SER A 46 -5.98 -4.50 0.20
N ASP A 47 -5.70 -3.23 0.48
CA ASP A 47 -6.31 -2.45 1.57
C ASP A 47 -7.84 -2.44 1.45
N ASP A 48 -8.39 -2.03 0.29
CA ASP A 48 -9.85 -1.99 0.07
C ASP A 48 -10.51 -3.35 0.31
N LYS A 49 -9.92 -4.43 -0.23
CA LYS A 49 -10.46 -5.79 -0.03
C LYS A 49 -10.40 -6.22 1.42
N PHE A 50 -9.30 -5.91 2.11
CA PHE A 50 -9.14 -6.23 3.52
C PHE A 50 -10.13 -5.44 4.39
N SER A 51 -10.31 -4.14 4.16
CA SER A 51 -11.29 -3.32 4.88
C SER A 51 -12.72 -3.84 4.72
N ARG A 52 -13.10 -4.28 3.51
CA ARG A 52 -14.41 -4.92 3.28
C ARG A 52 -14.54 -6.25 4.01
N LEU A 53 -13.49 -7.08 3.98
CA LEU A 53 -13.46 -8.36 4.70
C LEU A 53 -13.61 -8.14 6.21
N GLU A 54 -12.91 -7.15 6.76
CA GLU A 54 -12.98 -6.80 8.19
C GLU A 54 -14.37 -6.29 8.58
N ALA A 55 -14.99 -5.45 7.76
CA ALA A 55 -16.35 -4.95 8.01
C ALA A 55 -17.36 -6.11 8.09
N ILE A 56 -17.33 -7.03 7.13
CA ILE A 56 -18.20 -8.22 7.14
C ILE A 56 -17.90 -9.13 8.33
N GLN A 57 -16.63 -9.30 8.70
CA GLN A 57 -16.27 -10.07 9.88
C GLN A 57 -16.84 -9.44 11.16
N ARG A 58 -16.78 -8.11 11.30
CA ARG A 58 -17.36 -7.37 12.44
C ARG A 58 -18.89 -7.49 12.48
N GLU A 59 -19.56 -7.38 11.33
CA GLU A 59 -21.01 -7.53 11.23
C GLU A 59 -21.47 -8.93 11.65
N ILE A 60 -20.79 -9.97 11.17
CA ILE A 60 -21.06 -11.36 11.58
C ILE A 60 -20.85 -11.53 13.09
N SER A 61 -19.74 -11.01 13.64
CA SER A 61 -19.47 -11.09 15.07
C SER A 61 -20.53 -10.35 15.91
N SER A 62 -21.02 -9.20 15.45
CA SER A 62 -22.08 -8.44 16.14
C SER A 62 -23.39 -9.24 16.19
N LEU A 63 -23.82 -9.80 15.06
CA LEU A 63 -25.05 -10.59 14.98
C LEU A 63 -24.98 -11.86 15.83
N LEU A 64 -23.80 -12.49 15.91
CA LEU A 64 -23.59 -13.68 16.74
C LEU A 64 -23.48 -13.38 18.23
N LEU A 65 -23.10 -12.16 18.62
CA LEU A 65 -23.10 -11.75 20.02
C LEU A 65 -24.53 -11.57 20.55
N GLU A 66 -25.45 -11.18 19.67
CA GLU A 66 -26.88 -10.98 19.97
C GLU A 66 -27.68 -12.28 19.93
N ASP A 67 -27.26 -13.26 19.14
CA ASP A 67 -27.96 -14.53 18.94
C ASP A 67 -27.25 -15.66 19.70
N THR A 68 -27.93 -16.29 20.67
CA THR A 68 -27.43 -17.38 21.54
C THR A 68 -27.17 -18.69 20.78
N SER A 69 -26.62 -18.61 19.57
CA SER A 69 -26.40 -19.73 18.66
C SER A 69 -25.11 -20.50 19.01
N THR A 70 -25.10 -21.79 18.66
CA THR A 70 -24.04 -22.75 18.96
C THR A 70 -22.66 -22.35 18.39
N PRO A 71 -21.58 -22.26 19.22
CA PRO A 71 -20.27 -21.70 18.83
C PRO A 71 -19.48 -22.41 17.72
N SER A 72 -19.81 -23.67 17.41
CA SER A 72 -18.92 -24.57 16.66
C SER A 72 -18.67 -24.16 15.19
N GLU A 73 -19.64 -23.57 14.49
CA GLU A 73 -19.45 -23.14 13.09
C GLU A 73 -18.66 -21.83 12.97
N TYR A 74 -18.53 -21.07 14.07
CA TYR A 74 -17.83 -19.79 14.10
C TYR A 74 -16.31 -19.98 14.20
N GLU A 75 -15.86 -20.98 14.94
CA GLU A 75 -14.44 -21.15 15.33
C GLU A 75 -13.51 -21.30 14.12
N ALA A 76 -13.80 -22.23 13.20
CA ALA A 76 -13.01 -22.40 11.97
C ALA A 76 -13.06 -21.16 11.05
N GLY A 77 -14.17 -20.44 11.07
CA GLY A 77 -14.31 -19.18 10.35
C GLY A 77 -13.46 -18.07 10.96
N PHE A 78 -13.38 -18.01 12.28
CA PHE A 78 -12.67 -16.97 13.03
C PHE A 78 -11.15 -17.15 12.96
N GLU A 79 -10.66 -18.38 13.13
CA GLU A 79 -9.23 -18.69 13.06
C GLU A 79 -8.63 -18.36 11.68
N ALA A 80 -9.36 -18.66 10.61
CA ALA A 80 -8.99 -18.20 9.27
C ALA A 80 -8.95 -16.66 9.17
N ALA A 81 -9.85 -15.94 9.86
CA ALA A 81 -9.89 -14.48 9.84
C ALA A 81 -8.65 -13.84 10.51
N GLU A 82 -8.16 -14.40 11.62
CA GLU A 82 -6.90 -13.95 12.24
C GLU A 82 -5.71 -14.11 11.29
N SER A 83 -5.60 -15.26 10.61
CA SER A 83 -4.52 -15.48 9.64
C SER A 83 -4.48 -14.44 8.51
N TYR A 84 -5.64 -13.92 8.10
CA TYR A 84 -5.71 -12.85 7.10
C TYR A 84 -5.28 -11.49 7.65
N ARG A 85 -5.57 -11.21 8.94
CA ARG A 85 -5.07 -9.99 9.62
C ARG A 85 -3.56 -10.02 9.73
N ASP A 86 -2.99 -11.13 10.17
CA ASP A 86 -1.54 -11.29 10.29
C ASP A 86 -0.85 -11.13 8.94
N ASN A 87 -1.38 -11.79 7.91
CA ASN A 87 -0.86 -11.67 6.55
C ASN A 87 -0.95 -10.22 6.01
N TYR A 88 -2.05 -9.51 6.31
CA TYR A 88 -2.19 -8.10 5.94
C TYR A 88 -1.15 -7.22 6.64
N LEU A 89 -0.97 -7.38 7.95
CA LEU A 89 0.00 -6.64 8.74
C LEU A 89 1.45 -6.91 8.31
N GLU A 90 1.78 -8.18 8.03
CA GLU A 90 3.07 -8.58 7.47
C GLU A 90 3.34 -7.84 6.16
N LEU A 91 2.36 -7.87 5.24
CA LEU A 91 2.47 -7.28 3.92
C LEU A 91 2.63 -5.76 3.99
N LYS A 92 1.80 -5.10 4.79
CA LYS A 92 1.86 -3.66 5.03
C LYS A 92 3.23 -3.24 5.58
N THR A 93 3.72 -3.96 6.60
CA THR A 93 5.03 -3.72 7.20
C THR A 93 6.15 -3.87 6.18
N ARG A 94 6.11 -4.90 5.33
CA ARG A 94 7.11 -5.10 4.26
C ARG A 94 7.11 -3.97 3.25
N ILE A 95 5.95 -3.47 2.83
CA ILE A 95 5.84 -2.36 1.88
C ILE A 95 6.41 -1.08 2.49
N GLU A 96 6.04 -0.78 3.73
CA GLU A 96 6.57 0.38 4.46
C GLU A 96 8.10 0.30 4.60
N ALA A 97 8.65 -0.88 4.90
CA ALA A 97 10.08 -1.11 4.97
C ALA A 97 10.77 -0.93 3.61
N PHE A 98 10.19 -1.47 2.54
CA PHE A 98 10.69 -1.31 1.17
C PHE A 98 10.72 0.18 0.76
N LEU A 99 9.63 0.91 1.00
CA LEU A 99 9.57 2.35 0.72
C LEU A 99 10.65 3.11 1.49
N LYS A 100 10.77 2.88 2.81
CA LYS A 100 11.81 3.49 3.65
C LYS A 100 13.21 3.19 3.13
N LYS A 101 13.50 1.95 2.71
CA LYS A 101 14.79 1.55 2.13
C LYS A 101 15.06 2.26 0.80
N SER A 102 14.06 2.35 -0.06
CA SER A 102 14.17 3.02 -1.37
C SER A 102 14.52 4.51 -1.22
N PHE A 103 13.84 5.23 -0.32
CA PHE A 103 14.14 6.65 -0.03
C PHE A 103 15.52 6.85 0.62
N ARG A 104 15.93 5.96 1.53
CA ARG A 104 17.24 6.05 2.19
C ARG A 104 18.41 5.79 1.23
N GLY A 105 18.22 4.88 0.28
CA GLY A 105 19.18 4.64 -0.81
C GLY A 105 19.27 5.81 -1.81
N LEU A 106 18.17 6.56 -2.01
CA LEU A 106 18.18 7.76 -2.84
C LEU A 106 18.96 8.92 -2.17
N MET A 107 18.86 9.05 -0.85
CA MET A 107 19.57 10.08 -0.07
C MET A 107 21.08 9.83 0.06
N GLN A 108 21.56 8.60 -0.11
CA GLN A 108 23.00 8.30 -0.11
C GLN A 108 23.71 8.73 -1.42
N CYS A 109 22.98 9.11 -2.46
CA CYS A 109 23.55 9.65 -3.70
C CYS A 109 23.71 11.17 -3.70
N SER A 110 23.30 11.87 -2.63
CA SER A 110 23.55 13.32 -2.48
C SER A 110 24.66 13.59 -1.47
N SER A 111 25.84 12.98 -1.65
CA SER A 111 27.06 13.66 -1.21
C SER A 111 27.28 14.81 -2.20
N MET A 112 26.71 15.96 -1.87
CA MET A 112 26.89 17.22 -2.59
C MET A 112 28.30 17.82 -2.39
N ASP A 113 29.27 17.06 -1.89
CA ASP A 113 30.62 17.58 -1.61
C ASP A 113 31.50 17.72 -2.86
N ASN A 114 31.04 17.30 -4.03
CA ASN A 114 31.75 17.51 -5.29
C ASN A 114 30.84 18.03 -6.40
N ALA A 115 29.99 19.02 -6.11
CA ALA A 115 29.35 19.78 -7.19
C ALA A 115 30.45 20.59 -7.93
N PRO A 116 30.75 20.32 -9.23
CA PRO A 116 31.60 21.23 -9.98
C PRO A 116 30.92 22.59 -9.99
N LYS A 117 31.65 23.63 -9.62
CA LYS A 117 31.18 25.02 -9.66
C LYS A 117 30.85 25.38 -11.10
N LEU A 118 29.63 25.10 -11.54
CA LEU A 118 29.12 25.52 -12.83
C LEU A 118 29.08 27.04 -12.80
N LYS A 119 30.06 27.67 -13.43
CA LYS A 119 30.06 29.11 -13.67
C LYS A 119 28.97 29.37 -14.69
N LEU A 120 27.84 29.89 -14.22
CA LEU A 120 26.79 30.38 -15.11
C LEU A 120 27.36 31.53 -15.97
N PRO A 121 27.09 31.55 -17.28
CA PRO A 121 27.37 32.72 -18.10
C PRO A 121 26.65 33.93 -17.49
N LYS A 122 27.37 35.04 -17.32
CA LYS A 122 26.73 36.30 -16.89
C LYS A 122 25.82 36.76 -18.03
N PHE A 123 24.52 36.60 -17.84
CA PHE A 123 23.53 37.23 -18.68
C PHE A 123 23.29 38.65 -18.14
N GLU A 124 23.59 39.66 -18.95
CA GLU A 124 23.27 41.04 -18.63
C GLU A 124 21.84 41.36 -19.09
N LEU A 125 20.98 41.69 -18.13
CA LEU A 125 19.65 42.21 -18.41
C LEU A 125 19.78 43.57 -19.10
N LYS A 126 19.31 43.66 -20.34
CA LYS A 126 19.16 44.95 -21.03
C LYS A 126 18.22 45.83 -20.19
N LYS A 127 18.73 46.98 -19.75
CA LYS A 127 17.95 47.93 -18.95
C LYS A 127 16.84 48.51 -19.84
N PHE A 128 15.61 48.36 -19.38
CA PHE A 128 14.46 49.03 -19.97
C PHE A 128 14.56 50.52 -19.65
N SER A 129 14.56 51.36 -20.68
CA SER A 129 14.70 52.83 -20.57
C SER A 129 13.47 53.48 -19.92
N GLY A 130 12.34 52.76 -19.86
CA GLY A 130 11.09 53.27 -19.30
C GLY A 130 10.44 54.36 -20.14
N ASP A 131 10.92 54.60 -21.37
CA ASP A 131 10.33 55.60 -22.26
C ASP A 131 9.08 55.00 -22.93
N PRO A 132 7.87 55.60 -22.77
CA PRO A 132 6.63 55.04 -23.33
C PRO A 132 6.53 55.09 -24.86
N LYS A 133 7.59 55.47 -25.57
CA LYS A 133 7.62 55.69 -27.02
C LYS A 133 8.62 54.81 -27.80
N GLU A 134 9.24 53.82 -27.17
CA GLU A 134 9.95 52.74 -27.88
C GLU A 134 9.05 51.55 -28.24
#